data_AF-A0A7X8ESC7-F1
#
_entry.id   AF-A0A7X8ESC7-F1
#
_cell.length_a   1.000
_cell.length_b   1.000
_cell.length_c   1.000
_cell.angle_alpha   90.00
_cell.angle_beta   90.00
_cell.angle_gamma   90.00
#
_symmetry.space_group_name_H-M   'P 1'
#
loop_
_entity.id
_entity.type
_entity.pdbx_description
1 polymer ?
#
loop_
_entity_poly.entity_id
_entity_poly.type
_entity_poly.pdbx_seq_one_letter_code
_entity_poly.pdbx_strand_id
1 'polypeptide(L)'
;MEFNKTLLKSLEGKTDEQKRERLAKIFNEELDILQQENGPGTAWFAQVFTYNTASELQDDLDIFFAIINLLAFLFNLTFEQEDTQFLGCTCPCGVKQLILYYSLTSID
;
A
#
# COMPACT_ATOMS: atom_id res chain seq x y z
N MET A 1 -6.76 -3.54 -8.76
CA MET A 1 -7.00 -2.29 -9.52
C MET A 1 -8.36 -1.62 -9.19
N GLU A 2 -9.45 -2.37 -8.93
CA GLU A 2 -10.78 -1.79 -8.64
C GLU A 2 -10.92 -1.19 -7.22
N PHE A 3 -10.20 -1.75 -6.25
CA PHE A 3 -10.10 -1.22 -4.88
C PHE A 3 -9.54 0.21 -4.86
N ASN A 4 -8.42 0.45 -5.55
CA ASN A 4 -7.74 1.76 -5.57
C ASN A 4 -8.61 2.87 -6.18
N LYS A 5 -9.31 2.59 -7.30
CA LYS A 5 -10.21 3.59 -7.92
C LYS A 5 -11.40 3.91 -7.03
N THR A 6 -11.93 2.92 -6.32
CA THR A 6 -13.07 3.10 -5.41
C THR A 6 -12.65 3.86 -4.15
N LEU A 7 -11.48 3.53 -3.60
CA LEU A 7 -10.90 4.23 -2.46
C LEU A 7 -10.62 5.70 -2.79
N LEU A 8 -9.90 5.97 -3.88
CA LEU A 8 -9.56 7.34 -4.30
C LEU A 8 -10.82 8.19 -4.56
N LYS A 9 -11.81 7.66 -5.27
CA LYS A 9 -13.13 8.33 -5.43
C LYS A 9 -13.83 8.59 -4.11
N SER A 10 -13.68 7.68 -3.14
CA SER A 10 -14.28 7.87 -1.81
C SER A 10 -13.59 8.95 -0.97
N LEU A 11 -12.38 9.38 -1.38
CA LEU A 11 -11.56 10.40 -0.72
C LEU A 11 -11.61 11.76 -1.42
N GLU A 12 -12.07 11.82 -2.67
CA GLU A 12 -12.24 13.07 -3.44
C GLU A 12 -13.22 14.03 -2.73
N GLY A 13 -12.84 15.31 -2.67
CA GLY A 13 -13.67 16.38 -2.09
C GLY A 13 -13.80 16.38 -0.56
N LYS A 14 -13.16 15.44 0.15
CA LYS A 14 -13.13 15.39 1.62
C LYS A 14 -12.03 16.27 2.21
N THR A 15 -12.24 16.74 3.44
CA THR A 15 -11.16 17.35 4.24
C THR A 15 -10.16 16.29 4.69
N ASP A 16 -8.95 16.69 5.07
CA ASP A 16 -7.91 15.74 5.47
C ASP A 16 -8.28 14.94 6.72
N GLU A 17 -9.05 15.53 7.65
CA GLU A 17 -9.62 14.84 8.81
C GLU A 17 -10.66 13.77 8.40
N GLN A 18 -11.54 14.09 7.44
CA GLN A 18 -12.52 13.13 6.92
C GLN A 18 -11.89 12.01 6.09
N LYS A 19 -10.79 12.30 5.39
CA LYS A 19 -9.97 11.27 4.74
C LYS A 19 -9.36 10.36 5.79
N ARG A 20 -8.80 10.93 6.86
CA ARG A 20 -8.22 10.19 7.98
C ARG A 20 -9.22 9.25 8.63
N GLU A 21 -10.41 9.72 9.01
CA GLU A 21 -11.45 8.87 9.61
C GLU A 21 -11.92 7.75 8.69
N ARG A 22 -12.07 8.04 7.39
CA ARG A 22 -12.53 7.04 6.43
C ARG A 22 -11.46 6.00 6.12
N LEU A 23 -10.21 6.42 6.01
CA LEU A 23 -9.06 5.54 5.89
C LEU A 23 -8.89 4.71 7.17
N ALA A 24 -9.03 5.31 8.35
CA ALA A 24 -9.04 4.59 9.63
C ALA A 24 -10.13 3.55 9.69
N LYS A 25 -11.34 3.82 9.17
CA LYS A 25 -12.39 2.81 9.14
C LYS A 25 -12.13 1.65 8.18
N ILE A 26 -11.53 1.93 7.02
CA ILE A 26 -11.25 0.90 5.99
C ILE A 26 -10.03 0.07 6.37
N PHE A 27 -8.99 0.76 6.82
CA PHE A 27 -7.70 0.16 7.12
C PHE A 27 -7.59 -0.28 8.59
N ASN A 28 -8.41 0.18 9.57
CA ASN A 28 -8.34 -0.37 10.93
C ASN A 28 -8.50 -1.88 10.94
N GLU A 29 -9.39 -2.45 10.11
CA GLU A 29 -9.56 -3.91 10.08
C GLU A 29 -8.30 -4.63 9.54
N GLU A 30 -7.54 -3.98 8.65
CA GLU A 30 -6.25 -4.49 8.14
C GLU A 30 -5.07 -4.13 9.05
N LEU A 31 -5.15 -3.02 9.79
CA LEU A 31 -4.14 -2.48 10.71
C LEU A 31 -4.31 -3.03 12.13
N ASP A 32 -5.45 -3.63 12.47
CA ASP A 32 -5.63 -4.41 13.71
C ASP A 32 -4.59 -5.55 13.78
N ILE A 33 -4.09 -6.00 12.61
CA ILE A 33 -2.96 -6.93 12.49
C ILE A 33 -1.67 -6.32 13.06
N LEU A 34 -1.46 -5.00 12.96
CA LEU A 34 -0.32 -4.29 13.57
C LEU A 34 -0.50 -4.05 15.07
N GLN A 35 -1.74 -4.16 15.59
CA GLN A 35 -2.08 -3.88 16.99
C GLN A 35 -2.17 -5.15 17.86
N GLN A 36 -1.94 -6.35 17.29
CA GLN A 36 -1.98 -7.59 18.07
C GLN A 36 -0.73 -7.77 18.96
N GLU A 37 -0.93 -7.42 20.23
CA GLU A 37 -0.31 -7.87 21.48
C GLU A 37 1.23 -8.08 21.52
N ASN A 38 1.90 -7.10 22.17
CA ASN A 38 3.23 -7.12 22.82
C ASN A 38 4.36 -6.25 22.21
N GLY A 39 4.08 -4.98 21.91
CA GLY A 39 5.09 -3.95 21.57
C GLY A 39 4.83 -3.29 20.22
N PRO A 40 5.73 -2.41 19.73
CA PRO A 40 5.63 -1.83 18.40
C PRO A 40 5.62 -2.97 17.37
N GLY A 41 4.43 -3.28 16.87
CA GLY A 41 4.19 -4.39 15.96
C GLY A 41 4.72 -4.05 14.57
N THR A 42 5.63 -4.87 14.06
CA THR A 42 5.97 -4.90 12.64
C THR A 42 5.07 -5.92 11.95
N ALA A 43 4.38 -5.54 10.89
CA ALA A 43 3.75 -6.48 9.96
C ALA A 43 4.43 -6.42 8.60
N TRP A 44 4.53 -7.59 7.96
CA TRP A 44 5.15 -7.77 6.66
C TRP A 44 4.08 -8.00 5.60
N PHE A 45 4.28 -7.39 4.45
CA PHE A 45 3.36 -7.38 3.33
C PHE A 45 4.09 -7.67 2.03
N ALA A 46 3.33 -8.14 1.04
CA ALA A 46 3.81 -8.30 -0.33
C ALA A 46 2.79 -7.68 -1.28
N GLN A 47 3.20 -6.63 -2.00
CA GLN A 47 2.40 -6.02 -3.05
C GLN A 47 2.87 -6.52 -4.41
N VAL A 48 1.94 -7.12 -5.16
CA VAL A 48 2.19 -7.55 -6.53
C VAL A 48 1.68 -6.50 -7.50
N PHE A 49 2.57 -5.97 -8.34
CA PHE A 49 2.24 -5.10 -9.47
C PHE A 49 2.32 -5.91 -10.75
N THR A 50 1.36 -5.71 -11.63
CA THR A 50 1.28 -6.39 -12.92
C THR A 50 1.21 -5.34 -14.00
N TYR A 51 2.16 -5.34 -14.93
CA TYR A 51 2.37 -4.22 -15.85
C TYR A 51 2.82 -4.70 -17.22
N ASN A 52 2.49 -3.95 -18.28
CA ASN A 52 3.00 -4.21 -19.63
C ASN A 52 4.14 -3.25 -19.97
N THR A 53 4.02 -2.00 -19.54
CA THR A 53 4.99 -0.93 -19.80
C THR A 53 5.61 -0.38 -18.52
N ALA A 54 6.81 0.19 -18.63
CA ALA A 54 7.46 0.83 -17.50
C ALA A 54 6.68 2.06 -16.99
N SER A 55 5.96 2.77 -17.87
CA SER A 55 5.13 3.92 -17.48
C SER A 55 3.98 3.49 -16.58
N GLU A 56 3.27 2.41 -16.95
CA GLU A 56 2.18 1.88 -16.12
C GLU A 56 2.69 1.46 -14.74
N LEU A 57 3.86 0.79 -14.69
CA LEU A 57 4.46 0.42 -13.41
C LEU A 57 4.81 1.65 -12.57
N GLN A 58 5.37 2.69 -13.18
CA GLN A 58 5.72 3.92 -12.48
C GLN A 58 4.47 4.58 -11.88
N ASP A 59 3.39 4.71 -12.66
CA ASP A 59 2.13 5.29 -12.19
C ASP A 59 1.56 4.50 -11.00
N ASP A 60 1.58 3.16 -11.08
CA ASP A 60 1.08 2.30 -10.00
C ASP A 60 1.96 2.38 -8.73
N LEU A 61 3.29 2.48 -8.89
CA LEU A 61 4.22 2.66 -7.76
C LEU A 61 4.02 4.03 -7.10
N ASP A 62 3.87 5.10 -7.88
CA ASP A 62 3.64 6.46 -7.36
C ASP A 62 2.36 6.51 -6.53
N ILE A 63 1.29 5.88 -7.01
CA ILE A 63 0.02 5.77 -6.27
C ILE A 63 0.21 4.95 -4.99
N PHE A 64 0.89 3.80 -5.08
CA PHE A 64 1.15 2.95 -3.92
C PHE A 64 1.92 3.71 -2.82
N PHE A 65 3.03 4.36 -3.18
CA PHE A 65 3.82 5.12 -2.21
C PHE A 65 3.08 6.33 -1.66
N ALA A 66 2.22 6.98 -2.45
CA ALA A 66 1.34 8.04 -1.94
C ALA A 66 0.38 7.53 -0.87
N ILE A 67 -0.20 6.33 -1.07
CA ILE A 67 -1.08 5.69 -0.07
C ILE A 67 -0.28 5.29 1.17
N ILE A 68 0.87 4.63 1.01
CA ILE A 68 1.74 4.24 2.13
C ILE A 68 2.17 5.46 2.94
N ASN A 69 2.60 6.55 2.31
CA ASN A 69 2.97 7.78 2.99
C ASN A 69 1.79 8.38 3.76
N LEU A 70 0.59 8.33 3.18
CA LEU A 70 -0.61 8.77 3.85
C LEU A 70 -0.90 7.89 5.08
N LEU A 71 -0.86 6.57 4.96
CA LEU A 71 -1.06 5.65 6.08
C LEU A 71 0.00 5.85 7.18
N ALA A 72 1.28 5.96 6.79
CA ALA A 72 2.39 6.22 7.70
C ALA A 72 2.16 7.50 8.53
N PHE A 73 1.74 8.59 7.88
CA PHE A 73 1.41 9.84 8.57
C PHE A 73 0.18 9.72 9.47
N LEU A 74 -0.87 9.03 9.02
CA LEU A 74 -2.13 8.94 9.75
C LEU A 74 -2.05 8.02 10.97
N PHE A 75 -1.29 6.94 10.88
CA PHE A 75 -1.22 5.87 11.90
C PHE A 75 0.14 5.79 12.62
N ASN A 76 1.03 6.76 12.40
CA ASN A 76 2.37 6.80 12.98
C ASN A 76 3.18 5.52 12.69
N LEU A 77 3.21 5.11 11.42
CA LEU A 77 3.90 3.91 10.97
C LEU A 77 5.20 4.29 10.24
N THR A 78 6.22 3.46 10.39
CA THR A 78 7.40 3.45 9.51
C THR A 78 7.19 2.44 8.40
N PHE A 79 7.45 2.84 7.16
CA PHE A 79 7.55 1.92 6.02
C PHE A 79 9.01 1.54 5.78
N GLU A 80 9.27 0.24 5.65
CA GLU A 80 10.57 -0.27 5.21
C GLU A 80 10.39 -1.17 3.99
N GLN A 81 11.20 -0.94 2.96
CA GLN A 81 11.29 -1.85 1.82
C GLN A 81 12.25 -2.99 2.20
N GLU A 82 11.76 -4.23 2.13
CA GLU A 82 12.52 -5.44 2.49
C GLU A 82 13.21 -6.05 1.27
N ASP A 83 12.46 -6.23 0.19
CA ASP A 83 12.98 -6.82 -1.06
C ASP A 83 12.11 -6.40 -2.25
N THR A 84 12.67 -6.52 -3.46
CA THR A 84 11.94 -6.30 -4.71
C THR A 84 12.33 -7.36 -5.73
N GLN A 85 11.34 -8.14 -6.17
CA GLN A 85 11.54 -9.17 -7.19
C GLN A 85 10.89 -8.77 -8.51
N PHE A 86 11.69 -8.77 -9.57
CA PHE A 86 11.24 -8.58 -10.94
C PHE A 86 10.99 -9.95 -11.57
N LEU A 87 9.72 -10.31 -11.68
CA LEU A 87 9.30 -11.46 -12.45
C LEU A 87 9.08 -10.97 -13.88
N GLY A 88 9.87 -11.51 -14.82
CA GLY A 88 9.84 -11.14 -16.24
C GLY A 88 8.48 -11.46 -16.89
N CYS A 89 8.47 -11.83 -18.18
CA CYS A 89 7.20 -12.19 -18.81
C CYS A 89 6.60 -13.44 -18.13
N THR A 90 5.52 -13.26 -17.37
CA THR A 90 4.80 -14.36 -16.70
C THR A 90 3.69 -14.96 -17.56
N CYS A 91 3.36 -14.33 -18.71
CA CYS A 91 2.44 -14.84 -19.72
C CYS A 91 2.99 -14.67 -21.17
N PRO A 92 2.45 -15.42 -22.16
CA PRO A 92 2.73 -15.20 -23.58
C PRO A 92 2.33 -13.81 -24.10
N CYS A 93 1.47 -13.11 -23.36
CA CYS A 93 1.01 -11.75 -23.66
C CYS A 93 2.04 -10.65 -23.36
N GLY A 94 3.19 -10.95 -22.74
CA GLY A 94 4.23 -9.97 -22.45
C GLY A 94 4.04 -9.17 -21.15
N VAL A 95 3.04 -9.54 -20.35
CA VAL A 95 2.78 -9.01 -19.01
C VAL A 95 3.92 -9.40 -18.08
N LYS A 96 4.40 -8.42 -17.31
CA LYS A 96 5.45 -8.57 -16.31
C LYS A 96 4.89 -8.36 -14.92
N GLN A 97 5.60 -8.84 -13.91
CA GLN A 97 5.22 -8.64 -12.52
C GLN A 97 6.38 -8.14 -11.66
N LEU A 98 6.07 -7.22 -10.76
CA LEU A 98 6.96 -6.79 -9.69
C LEU A 98 6.35 -7.23 -8.38
N ILE A 99 7.12 -7.87 -7.51
CA ILE A 99 6.71 -8.12 -6.13
C ILE A 99 7.55 -7.22 -5.23
N LEU A 100 6.88 -6.31 -4.52
CA LEU A 100 7.47 -5.47 -3.50
C LEU A 100 7.16 -6.06 -2.13
N TYR A 101 8.19 -6.54 -1.45
CA TYR A 101 8.10 -6.95 -0.05
C TYR A 101 8.43 -5.77 0.84
N TYR A 102 7.55 -5.46 1.78
CA TYR A 102 7.71 -4.33 2.66
C TYR A 102 7.15 -4.63 4.05
N SER A 103 7.61 -3.88 5.04
CA SER A 103 7.07 -3.93 6.39
C SER A 103 6.53 -2.56 6.81
N LEU A 104 5.50 -2.59 7.66
CA LEU A 104 4.99 -1.44 8.38
C LEU A 104 5.20 -1.67 9.85
N THR A 105 5.87 -0.75 10.52
CA THR A 105 6.15 -0.83 11.96
C THR A 105 5.43 0.31 12.68
N SER A 106 4.61 -0.01 13.67
CA SER A 106 4.02 1.01 14.54
C SER A 106 5.10 1.69 15.36
N ILE A 107 5.10 3.02 15.39
CA ILE A 107 5.97 3.81 16.26
C ILE A 107 5.12 4.20 17.48
N ASP A 108 5.46 3.70 18.66
CA ASP A 108 4.85 4.11 19.93
C ASP A 108 5.06 5.60 20.23
#